data_AF-A0A938IB66-F1
#
_entry.id   AF-A0A938IB66-F1
#
_cell.length_a   1.000
_cell.length_b   1.000
_cell.length_c   1.000
_cell.angle_alpha   90.00
_cell.angle_beta   90.00
_cell.angle_gamma   90.00
#
_symmetry.space_group_name_H-M   'P 1'
#
loop_
_entity.id
_entity.type
_entity.pdbx_description
1 polymer ?
#
loop_
_entity_poly.entity_id
_entity_poly.type
_entity_poly.pdbx_seq_one_letter_code
_entity_poly.pdbx_strand_id
1 'polypeptide(L)'
;MSDASEAGLLPEDELRGLFAPERPDPRAFEAAVRARIAEREARGEEPAQPPSRLVRWAAGILPPDVGLAVLAKPSGVLTTLALPVLVLASSFGVFFAGKRSIERSAAEAAPPSAREARPRRWLSMSTVDSPWGPTIRIAQQYGFLAVLFAPLVLGGAHSFDIVALLLLGAMGLLALEVRRMARAGWMQRGSIAQMCCGLLATVYTTCFLWAGTFSLVEPASTLGVQWSAGAMLVAISACAFVVWRERAAPAASAILVVLWCAFIFVVLTPITSPDSPRYLRRVLTTYGTDTNNLQGWAELGHAGEALLATGEPLPDLAHVRSAVERAIDGGAEAHPFVWTAAGRLGLIDREHWHELGARKMERYALDRLLQGEGPLNMVPYKEYSFHLLLATRELTQQEREHLARRVEAEWPREPVHGRLEKAALCMRLWALLGSQDRIDAHRGSARELLVEHWIGGGERRLFARIGGFTSNPQKFRTSFDDTTYAAVSLMARVGIPDGIDPFLLRGHVRAEAERFSLWFAGFSHLQSDSHAAWLRLEREIGLPERSWLERLAAERVLIATLLTLLLVVLALRAAPSRAALVYTQPSAPCSPSSTT
;
A
#
# COMPACT_ATOMS: atom_id res chain seq x y z
N MET A 1 55.14 -8.38 3.13
CA MET A 1 53.90 -9.05 2.71
C MET A 1 53.00 -7.96 2.17
N SER A 2 52.93 -7.86 0.84
CA SER A 2 52.15 -6.88 0.09
C SER A 2 50.78 -7.44 -0.22
N ASP A 3 49.71 -6.75 0.18
CA ASP A 3 48.34 -7.14 -0.10
C ASP A 3 48.01 -6.92 -1.57
N ALA A 4 47.61 -8.01 -2.22
CA ALA A 4 47.06 -8.04 -3.56
C ALA A 4 45.54 -7.87 -3.48
N SER A 5 45.02 -6.66 -3.70
CA SER A 5 43.59 -6.48 -4.02
C SER A 5 43.24 -5.29 -4.93
N GLU A 6 44.21 -4.70 -5.64
CA GLU A 6 43.93 -3.61 -6.62
C GLU A 6 44.00 -4.08 -8.09
N ALA A 7 44.02 -5.38 -8.35
CA ALA A 7 44.21 -5.93 -9.70
C ALA A 7 42.93 -6.02 -10.57
N GLY A 8 41.98 -5.09 -10.42
CA GLY A 8 40.71 -5.18 -11.16
C GLY A 8 39.94 -3.88 -11.40
N LEU A 9 40.46 -2.72 -11.03
CA LEU A 9 39.81 -1.44 -11.31
C LEU A 9 40.40 -0.86 -12.60
N LEU A 10 39.55 -0.67 -13.61
CA LEU A 10 39.91 0.05 -14.83
C LEU A 10 40.30 1.50 -14.46
N PRO A 11 41.45 2.00 -14.93
CA PRO A 11 41.82 3.41 -14.78
C PRO A 11 40.71 4.34 -15.29
N GLU A 12 40.54 5.49 -14.64
CA GLU A 12 39.49 6.46 -14.98
C GLU A 12 39.58 6.93 -16.45
N ASP A 13 40.79 6.94 -17.01
CA ASP A 13 41.03 7.34 -18.39
C ASP A 13 40.55 6.27 -19.39
N GLU A 14 40.61 4.99 -19.04
CA GLU A 14 40.02 3.89 -19.82
C GLU A 14 38.49 3.90 -19.75
N LEU A 15 37.92 4.19 -18.57
CA LEU A 15 36.48 4.40 -18.42
C LEU A 15 35.99 5.60 -19.25
N ARG A 16 36.75 6.70 -19.28
CA ARG A 16 36.44 7.87 -20.11
C ARG A 16 36.51 7.54 -21.61
N GLY A 17 37.43 6.67 -22.02
CA GLY A 17 37.49 6.16 -23.40
C GLY A 17 36.29 5.27 -23.76
N LEU A 18 35.92 4.34 -22.87
CA LEU A 18 34.82 3.39 -23.05
C LEU A 18 33.45 4.07 -23.20
N PHE A 19 33.21 5.16 -22.45
CA PHE A 19 31.94 5.90 -22.49
C PHE A 19 31.95 7.14 -23.38
N ALA A 20 33.05 7.42 -24.10
CA ALA A 20 33.13 8.52 -25.05
C ALA A 20 32.05 8.48 -26.17
N PRO A 21 31.68 7.32 -26.76
CA PRO A 21 30.66 7.27 -27.81
C PRO A 21 29.21 7.34 -27.30
N GLU A 22 28.96 7.10 -26.00
CA GLU A 22 27.62 7.17 -25.39
C GLU A 22 27.34 8.46 -24.62
N ARG A 23 28.34 9.35 -24.51
CA ARG A 23 28.13 10.65 -23.86
C ARG A 23 27.25 11.54 -24.75
N PRO A 24 26.09 12.01 -24.27
CA PRO A 24 25.31 13.00 -25.00
C PRO A 24 26.17 14.26 -25.22
N ASP A 25 26.19 14.76 -26.46
CA ASP A 25 26.99 15.92 -26.84
C ASP A 25 26.66 17.11 -25.92
N PRO A 26 27.62 17.60 -25.11
CA PRO A 26 27.40 18.71 -24.19
C PRO A 26 26.87 19.95 -24.91
N ARG A 27 27.30 20.16 -26.16
CA ARG A 27 26.87 21.30 -26.97
C ARG A 27 25.44 21.12 -27.47
N ALA A 28 25.03 19.89 -27.82
CA ALA A 28 23.65 19.58 -28.17
C ALA A 28 22.70 19.76 -26.97
N PHE A 29 23.13 19.37 -25.77
CA PHE A 29 22.37 19.61 -24.54
C PHE A 29 22.23 21.12 -24.25
N GLU A 30 23.32 21.87 -24.32
CA GLU A 30 23.29 23.32 -24.10
C GLU A 30 22.43 24.05 -25.15
N ALA A 31 22.50 23.62 -26.41
CA ALA A 31 21.65 24.14 -27.48
C ALA A 31 20.16 23.83 -27.23
N ALA A 32 19.83 22.61 -26.77
CA ALA A 32 18.46 22.23 -26.43
C ALA A 32 17.92 23.03 -25.23
N VAL A 33 18.75 23.30 -24.21
CA VAL A 33 18.39 24.15 -23.06
C VAL A 33 18.13 25.60 -23.50
N ARG A 34 19.02 26.18 -24.33
CA ARG A 34 18.81 27.53 -24.87
C ARG A 34 17.57 27.63 -25.75
N ALA A 35 17.31 26.63 -26.58
CA ALA A 35 16.09 26.57 -27.39
C ALA A 35 14.83 26.55 -26.52
N ARG A 36 14.83 25.78 -25.42
CA ARG A 36 13.72 25.72 -24.46
C ARG A 36 13.51 27.02 -23.67
N ILE A 37 14.58 27.73 -23.36
CA ILE A 37 14.53 29.05 -22.72
C ILE A 37 13.95 30.09 -23.70
N ALA A 38 14.45 30.13 -24.94
CA ALA A 38 13.95 31.02 -25.98
C ALA A 38 12.48 30.73 -26.33
N GLU A 39 12.06 29.46 -26.34
CA GLU A 39 10.67 29.07 -26.57
C GLU A 39 9.74 29.52 -25.43
N ARG A 40 10.23 29.53 -24.17
CA ARG A 40 9.50 30.09 -23.02
C ARG A 40 9.38 31.61 -23.09
N GLU A 41 10.45 32.30 -23.47
CA GLU A 41 10.45 33.75 -23.65
C GLU A 41 9.53 34.18 -24.81
N ALA A 42 9.50 33.41 -25.90
CA ALA A 42 8.61 33.66 -27.05
C ALA A 42 7.13 33.42 -26.74
N ARG A 43 6.79 32.58 -25.74
CA ARG A 43 5.40 32.33 -25.30
C ARG A 43 4.85 33.41 -24.36
N GLY A 44 5.65 34.41 -23.98
CA GLY A 44 5.19 35.51 -23.13
C GLY A 44 4.75 35.07 -21.72
N GLU A 45 5.27 33.95 -21.20
CA GLU A 45 5.07 33.57 -19.80
C GLU A 45 5.80 34.61 -18.92
N GLU A 46 5.03 35.45 -18.21
CA GLU A 46 5.58 36.43 -17.27
C GLU A 46 6.55 35.75 -16.29
N PRO A 47 7.70 36.39 -15.97
CA PRO A 47 8.61 35.85 -14.98
C PRO A 47 7.89 35.77 -13.64
N ALA A 48 7.68 34.54 -13.16
CA ALA A 48 7.07 34.26 -11.88
C ALA A 48 7.72 35.13 -10.79
N GLN A 49 6.89 35.89 -10.06
CA GLN A 49 7.34 36.73 -8.96
C GLN A 49 8.32 35.96 -8.07
N PRO A 50 9.44 36.57 -7.65
CA PRO A 50 10.42 35.88 -6.83
C PRO A 50 9.73 35.36 -5.56
N PRO A 51 9.86 34.05 -5.25
CA PRO A 51 9.16 33.46 -4.13
C PRO A 51 9.51 34.19 -2.84
N SER A 52 8.49 34.41 -2.01
CA SER A 52 8.63 35.08 -0.73
C SER A 52 9.70 34.38 0.14
N ARG A 53 10.33 35.12 1.06
CA ARG A 53 11.39 34.57 1.95
C ARG A 53 10.93 33.31 2.70
N LEU A 54 9.64 33.23 3.05
CA LEU A 54 9.02 32.06 3.70
C LEU A 54 8.99 30.83 2.79
N VAL A 55 8.68 31.00 1.50
CA VAL A 55 8.66 29.89 0.52
C VAL A 55 10.07 29.37 0.24
N ARG A 56 11.07 30.26 0.18
CA ARG A 56 12.49 29.88 0.06
C ARG A 56 13.00 29.13 1.29
N TRP A 57 12.59 29.55 2.48
CA TRP A 57 12.95 28.86 3.72
C TRP A 57 12.28 27.49 3.82
N ALA A 58 10.99 27.39 3.47
CA ALA A 58 10.25 26.13 3.45
C ALA A 58 10.82 25.13 2.41
N ALA A 59 11.20 25.60 1.23
CA ALA A 59 11.84 24.79 0.19
C ALA A 59 13.25 24.29 0.58
N GLY A 60 13.91 24.93 1.57
CA GLY A 60 15.20 24.47 2.09
C GLY A 60 15.10 23.39 3.18
N ILE A 61 13.89 23.13 3.70
CA ILE A 61 13.64 22.16 4.78
C ILE A 61 12.80 20.96 4.28
N LEU A 62 12.03 21.16 3.21
CA LEU A 62 11.22 20.12 2.60
C LEU A 62 12.03 19.35 1.53
N PRO A 63 11.80 18.03 1.37
CA PRO A 63 12.38 17.26 0.28
C PRO A 63 12.06 17.90 -1.08
N PRO A 64 12.94 17.76 -2.09
CA PRO A 64 12.78 18.39 -3.42
C PRO A 64 11.48 18.01 -4.14
N ASP A 65 10.81 16.93 -3.71
CA ASP A 65 9.58 16.40 -4.29
C ASP A 65 8.31 17.14 -3.83
N VAL A 66 8.40 18.05 -2.86
CA VAL A 66 7.28 18.92 -2.46
C VAL A 66 7.22 20.10 -3.43
N GLY A 67 6.58 19.86 -4.58
CA GLY A 67 6.52 20.82 -5.68
C GLY A 67 6.15 22.23 -5.24
N LEU A 68 7.06 23.17 -5.47
CA LEU A 68 6.88 24.63 -5.36
C LEU A 68 5.57 25.14 -6.01
N ALA A 69 5.05 24.40 -7.00
CA ALA A 69 3.78 24.67 -7.67
C ALA A 69 2.54 24.60 -6.76
N VAL A 70 2.56 23.78 -5.70
CA VAL A 70 1.45 23.68 -4.73
C VAL A 70 1.47 24.88 -3.77
N LEU A 71 2.66 25.35 -3.39
CA LEU A 71 2.86 26.53 -2.55
C LEU A 71 2.63 27.87 -3.30
N ALA A 72 2.70 27.87 -4.63
CA ALA A 72 2.47 29.05 -5.46
C ALA A 72 0.98 29.45 -5.60
N LYS A 73 0.03 28.57 -5.24
CA LYS A 73 -1.41 28.87 -5.29
C LYS A 73 -1.89 29.43 -3.94
N PRO A 74 -2.63 30.55 -3.91
CA PRO A 74 -3.10 31.15 -2.65
C PRO A 74 -4.02 30.22 -1.84
N SER A 75 -4.77 29.33 -2.49
CA SER A 75 -5.57 28.28 -1.85
C SER A 75 -4.74 27.07 -1.38
N GLY A 76 -3.56 26.85 -1.98
CA GLY A 76 -2.63 25.80 -1.62
C GLY A 76 -1.93 26.10 -0.31
N VAL A 77 -1.55 27.37 -0.06
CA VAL A 77 -0.91 27.81 1.20
C VAL A 77 -1.83 27.67 2.40
N LEU A 78 -3.11 28.05 2.28
CA LEU A 78 -4.08 27.91 3.36
C LEU A 78 -4.41 26.45 3.68
N THR A 79 -4.53 25.58 2.69
CA THR A 79 -4.77 24.14 2.91
C THR A 79 -3.52 23.41 3.40
N THR A 80 -2.32 23.78 2.94
CA THR A 80 -1.04 23.22 3.43
C THR A 80 -0.61 23.77 4.80
N LEU A 81 -1.02 24.97 5.22
CA LEU A 81 -0.75 25.50 6.57
C LEU A 81 -1.86 25.19 7.59
N ALA A 82 -3.13 25.11 7.17
CA ALA A 82 -4.23 24.76 8.08
C ALA A 82 -4.03 23.38 8.70
N LEU A 83 -3.39 22.47 7.95
CA LEU A 83 -3.12 21.13 8.41
C LEU A 83 -2.08 21.07 9.54
N PRO A 84 -0.81 21.50 9.38
CA PRO A 84 0.14 21.52 10.48
C PRO A 84 -0.38 22.34 11.66
N VAL A 85 -1.22 23.35 11.45
CA VAL A 85 -1.86 24.11 12.54
C VAL A 85 -2.95 23.31 13.28
N LEU A 86 -3.90 22.69 12.58
CA LEU A 86 -4.94 21.83 13.19
C LEU A 86 -4.34 20.60 13.86
N VAL A 87 -3.27 20.10 13.28
CA VAL A 87 -2.57 18.91 13.69
C VAL A 87 -1.58 19.20 14.84
N LEU A 88 -0.90 20.34 14.85
CA LEU A 88 -0.24 20.85 16.04
C LEU A 88 -1.29 21.08 17.13
N ALA A 89 -2.43 21.68 16.83
CA ALA A 89 -3.50 21.92 17.79
C ALA A 89 -4.06 20.63 18.40
N SER A 90 -4.15 19.52 17.65
CA SER A 90 -4.56 18.21 18.17
C SER A 90 -3.48 17.55 19.01
N SER A 91 -2.20 17.60 18.59
CA SER A 91 -1.08 17.06 19.36
C SER A 91 -0.87 17.84 20.66
N PHE A 92 -0.99 19.16 20.61
CA PHE A 92 -1.05 20.02 21.78
C PHE A 92 -2.30 19.73 22.61
N GLY A 93 -3.46 19.50 22.00
CA GLY A 93 -4.69 19.12 22.68
C GLY A 93 -4.54 17.83 23.49
N VAL A 94 -4.00 16.77 22.89
CA VAL A 94 -3.69 15.49 23.54
C VAL A 94 -2.64 15.67 24.63
N PHE A 95 -1.58 16.45 24.37
CA PHE A 95 -0.57 16.79 25.36
C PHE A 95 -1.16 17.53 26.57
N PHE A 96 -2.02 18.54 26.36
CA PHE A 96 -2.69 19.27 27.43
C PHE A 96 -3.73 18.41 28.18
N ALA A 97 -4.40 17.48 27.50
CA ALA A 97 -5.26 16.47 28.15
C ALA A 97 -4.42 15.56 29.05
N GLY A 98 -3.34 15.02 28.49
CA GLY A 98 -2.41 14.16 29.19
C GLY A 98 -1.83 14.88 30.40
N LYS A 99 -1.31 16.08 30.21
CA LYS A 99 -0.81 16.95 31.28
C LYS A 99 -1.87 17.24 32.35
N ARG A 100 -3.10 17.61 31.99
CA ARG A 100 -4.19 17.83 32.96
C ARG A 100 -4.59 16.57 33.70
N SER A 101 -4.65 15.44 33.01
CA SER A 101 -4.93 14.13 33.61
C SER A 101 -3.83 13.77 34.61
N ILE A 102 -2.57 13.95 34.21
CA ILE A 102 -1.38 13.80 35.05
C ILE A 102 -1.44 14.71 36.28
N GLU A 103 -1.72 16.01 36.11
CA GLU A 103 -1.79 16.98 37.21
C GLU A 103 -2.93 16.65 38.18
N ARG A 104 -4.06 16.15 37.67
CA ARG A 104 -5.21 15.72 38.47
C ARG A 104 -4.90 14.44 39.24
N SER A 105 -4.34 13.43 38.58
CA SER A 105 -3.90 12.19 39.24
C SER A 105 -2.76 12.44 40.24
N ALA A 106 -1.84 13.36 39.95
CA ALA A 106 -0.78 13.77 40.88
C ALA A 106 -1.35 14.51 42.09
N ALA A 107 -2.38 15.35 41.91
CA ALA A 107 -3.07 16.02 43.01
C ALA A 107 -3.90 15.06 43.90
N GLU A 108 -4.41 13.98 43.30
CA GLU A 108 -5.13 12.91 44.00
C GLU A 108 -4.18 11.94 44.71
N ALA A 109 -3.01 11.67 44.15
CA ALA A 109 -2.01 10.74 44.69
C ALA A 109 -0.98 11.38 45.64
N ALA A 110 -0.96 12.71 45.78
CA ALA A 110 -0.03 13.40 46.67
C ALA A 110 -0.32 13.09 48.16
N PRO A 111 0.72 12.85 48.98
CA PRO A 111 0.56 12.60 50.42
C PRO A 111 -0.03 13.83 51.13
N PRO A 112 -0.79 13.64 52.24
CA PRO A 112 -1.48 14.74 52.94
C PRO A 112 -0.54 15.86 53.40
N SER A 113 0.71 15.55 53.77
CA SER A 113 1.73 16.54 54.13
C SER A 113 2.20 17.43 52.96
N ALA A 114 2.09 16.97 51.71
CA ALA A 114 2.41 17.76 50.52
C ALA A 114 1.24 18.63 50.04
N ARG A 115 0.00 18.38 50.50
CA ARG A 115 -1.15 19.25 50.22
C ARG A 115 -1.07 20.58 50.96
N GLU A 116 -0.46 20.61 52.14
CA GLU A 116 -0.30 21.81 52.98
C GLU A 116 0.88 22.69 52.54
N ALA A 117 1.96 22.10 52.00
CA ALA A 117 3.12 22.84 51.49
C ALA A 117 2.93 23.41 50.07
N ARG A 118 1.70 23.47 49.54
CA ARG A 118 1.44 24.03 48.22
C ARG A 118 1.70 25.54 48.23
N PRO A 119 2.62 26.07 47.40
CA PRO A 119 2.58 27.48 47.09
C PRO A 119 1.24 27.76 46.42
N ARG A 120 0.43 28.65 47.02
CA ARG A 120 -0.90 29.10 46.57
C ARG A 120 -0.99 29.46 45.07
N ARG A 121 0.15 29.67 44.39
CA ARG A 121 0.25 29.91 42.94
C ARG A 121 -0.07 28.71 42.04
N TRP A 122 -0.02 27.47 42.52
CA TRP A 122 -0.27 26.28 41.66
C TRP A 122 -1.71 25.77 41.75
N LEU A 123 -2.37 25.96 42.91
CA LEU A 123 -3.81 25.73 43.08
C LEU A 123 -4.68 26.81 42.42
N SER A 124 -4.15 28.00 42.14
CA SER A 124 -4.87 28.99 41.32
C SER A 124 -4.90 28.64 39.82
N MET A 125 -4.28 27.54 39.40
CA MET A 125 -4.43 26.95 38.07
C MET A 125 -5.23 25.63 38.08
N SER A 126 -5.77 25.19 39.22
CA SER A 126 -6.84 24.18 39.19
C SER A 126 -8.13 24.87 38.80
N THR A 127 -8.29 24.95 37.49
CA THR A 127 -9.44 25.37 36.69
C THR A 127 -10.75 24.69 37.11
N VAL A 128 -11.33 25.08 38.24
CA VAL A 128 -12.78 24.88 38.46
C VAL A 128 -13.56 25.96 37.69
N ASP A 129 -12.96 27.13 37.42
CA ASP A 129 -13.61 28.25 36.71
C ASP A 129 -12.85 28.71 35.44
N SER A 130 -12.12 27.83 34.75
CA SER A 130 -11.54 28.26 33.45
C SER A 130 -12.62 28.21 32.38
N PRO A 131 -13.02 29.35 31.78
CA PRO A 131 -13.98 29.36 30.67
C PRO A 131 -13.47 28.60 29.44
N TRP A 132 -12.19 28.24 29.43
CA TRP A 132 -11.52 27.47 28.38
C TRP A 132 -11.59 25.95 28.58
N GLY A 133 -12.10 25.46 29.71
CA GLY A 133 -12.27 24.03 29.98
C GLY A 133 -13.09 23.29 28.90
N PRO A 134 -14.29 23.80 28.54
CA PRO A 134 -15.09 23.29 27.42
C PRO A 134 -14.37 23.45 26.09
N THR A 135 -13.74 24.60 25.85
CA THR A 135 -13.03 24.92 24.60
C THR A 135 -11.84 23.99 24.35
N ILE A 136 -11.13 23.56 25.40
CA ILE A 136 -10.02 22.61 25.30
C ILE A 136 -10.53 21.18 25.04
N ARG A 137 -11.67 20.77 25.62
CA ARG A 137 -12.30 19.48 25.29
C ARG A 137 -12.84 19.47 23.85
N ILE A 138 -13.45 20.57 23.43
CA ILE A 138 -13.90 20.81 22.06
C ILE A 138 -12.69 20.76 21.12
N ALA A 139 -11.61 21.49 21.40
CA ALA A 139 -10.37 21.45 20.61
C ALA A 139 -9.71 20.05 20.59
N GLN A 140 -9.84 19.26 21.66
CA GLN A 140 -9.39 17.86 21.68
C GLN A 140 -10.26 16.95 20.82
N GLN A 141 -11.59 17.05 20.91
CA GLN A 141 -12.51 16.26 20.08
C GLN A 141 -12.37 16.63 18.62
N TYR A 142 -12.35 17.93 18.29
CA TYR A 142 -12.18 18.40 16.92
C TYR A 142 -10.76 18.21 16.41
N GLY A 143 -9.74 18.28 17.25
CA GLY A 143 -8.37 17.94 16.90
C GLY A 143 -8.20 16.45 16.63
N PHE A 144 -8.81 15.59 17.45
CA PHE A 144 -8.86 14.15 17.23
C PHE A 144 -9.62 13.82 15.93
N LEU A 145 -10.79 14.41 15.72
CA LEU A 145 -11.54 14.31 14.46
C LEU A 145 -10.70 14.83 13.27
N ALA A 146 -9.99 15.95 13.42
CA ALA A 146 -9.15 16.50 12.35
C ALA A 146 -7.97 15.57 12.02
N VAL A 147 -7.34 14.93 13.00
CA VAL A 147 -6.32 13.89 12.76
C VAL A 147 -6.93 12.64 12.13
N LEU A 148 -8.15 12.27 12.52
CA LEU A 148 -8.86 11.12 11.98
C LEU A 148 -9.36 11.35 10.54
N PHE A 149 -9.70 12.59 10.20
CA PHE A 149 -10.11 13.02 8.86
C PHE A 149 -8.96 13.52 7.99
N ALA A 150 -7.77 13.82 8.55
CA ALA A 150 -6.61 14.24 7.78
C ALA A 150 -6.21 13.23 6.70
N PRO A 151 -6.14 11.91 6.96
CA PRO A 151 -5.89 10.92 5.92
C PRO A 151 -6.94 10.91 4.81
N LEU A 152 -8.21 11.13 5.17
CA LEU A 152 -9.33 11.19 4.22
C LEU A 152 -9.26 12.43 3.34
N VAL A 153 -8.92 13.60 3.89
CA VAL A 153 -8.89 14.88 3.15
C VAL A 153 -7.62 15.06 2.32
N LEU A 154 -6.52 14.39 2.68
CA LEU A 154 -5.22 14.65 2.06
C LEU A 154 -4.75 13.52 1.14
N GLY A 155 -5.24 12.30 1.36
CA GLY A 155 -4.78 11.12 0.64
C GLY A 155 -3.35 10.70 0.99
N GLY A 156 -3.14 9.39 1.13
CA GLY A 156 -1.82 8.78 0.98
C GLY A 156 -0.94 8.64 2.22
N ALA A 157 0.15 7.89 2.02
CA ALA A 157 1.13 7.43 3.01
C ALA A 157 1.76 8.53 3.87
N HIS A 158 1.85 9.77 3.38
CA HIS A 158 2.43 10.88 4.15
C HIS A 158 1.53 11.42 5.27
N SER A 159 0.21 11.24 5.16
CA SER A 159 -0.68 11.52 6.29
C SER A 159 -0.32 10.62 7.48
N PHE A 160 0.03 9.37 7.20
CA PHE A 160 0.56 8.42 8.16
C PHE A 160 1.91 8.85 8.73
N ASP A 161 2.83 9.33 7.89
CA ASP A 161 4.15 9.81 8.34
C ASP A 161 4.03 11.02 9.27
N ILE A 162 3.18 11.97 8.91
CA ILE A 162 2.89 13.15 9.72
C ILE A 162 2.29 12.70 11.05
N VAL A 163 1.23 11.88 11.04
CA VAL A 163 0.60 11.33 12.25
C VAL A 163 1.62 10.59 13.12
N ALA A 164 2.49 9.78 12.52
CA ALA A 164 3.53 9.03 13.22
C ALA A 164 4.56 9.97 13.88
N LEU A 165 5.08 10.97 13.15
CA LEU A 165 6.02 11.97 13.68
C LEU A 165 5.42 12.77 14.84
N LEU A 166 4.14 13.13 14.74
CA LEU A 166 3.44 13.88 15.76
C LEU A 166 3.12 13.05 16.99
N LEU A 167 2.77 11.78 16.79
CA LEU A 167 2.62 10.83 17.88
C LEU A 167 3.94 10.70 18.64
N LEU A 168 5.03 10.57 17.90
CA LEU A 168 6.38 10.45 18.44
C LEU A 168 6.79 11.73 19.19
N GLY A 169 6.47 12.91 18.65
CA GLY A 169 6.66 14.20 19.33
C GLY A 169 5.83 14.35 20.60
N ALA A 170 4.54 14.00 20.54
CA ALA A 170 3.63 14.05 21.70
C ALA A 170 4.08 13.07 22.79
N MET A 171 4.53 11.87 22.41
CA MET A 171 5.08 10.88 23.35
C MET A 171 6.43 11.28 23.91
N GLY A 172 7.27 11.95 23.13
CA GLY A 172 8.51 12.54 23.62
C GLY A 172 8.24 13.59 24.70
N LEU A 173 7.31 14.51 24.45
CA LEU A 173 6.89 15.53 25.41
C LEU A 173 6.26 14.92 26.66
N LEU A 174 5.37 13.92 26.49
CA LEU A 174 4.77 13.20 27.59
C LEU A 174 5.82 12.49 28.46
N ALA A 175 6.78 11.81 27.83
CA ALA A 175 7.85 11.10 28.54
C ALA A 175 8.75 12.07 29.33
N LEU A 176 9.02 13.27 28.79
CA LEU A 176 9.77 14.32 29.48
C LEU A 176 9.02 14.87 30.71
N GLU A 177 7.72 15.16 30.57
CA GLU A 177 6.89 15.62 31.67
C GLU A 177 6.72 14.54 32.75
N VAL A 178 6.44 13.29 32.34
CA VAL A 178 6.38 12.14 33.24
C VAL A 178 7.69 11.97 34.01
N ARG A 179 8.84 12.08 33.34
CA ARG A 179 10.16 12.01 34.00
C ARG A 179 10.35 13.14 35.00
N ARG A 180 9.89 14.36 34.68
CA ARG A 180 9.95 15.52 35.58
C ARG A 180 9.08 15.31 36.81
N MET A 181 7.85 14.84 36.64
CA MET A 181 6.91 14.62 37.74
C MET A 181 7.23 13.38 38.57
N ALA A 182 7.75 12.32 37.95
CA ALA A 182 8.28 11.15 38.64
C ALA A 182 9.49 11.49 39.51
N ARG A 183 10.42 12.33 39.03
CA ARG A 183 11.53 12.87 39.83
C ARG A 183 11.04 13.72 41.01
N ALA A 184 9.92 14.41 40.85
CA ALA A 184 9.26 15.14 41.93
C ALA A 184 8.48 14.23 42.90
N GLY A 185 8.38 12.92 42.63
CA GLY A 185 7.64 11.95 43.43
C GLY A 185 6.11 12.01 43.25
N TRP A 186 5.63 12.69 42.21
CA TRP A 186 4.21 13.03 42.06
C TRP A 186 3.41 12.04 41.19
N MET A 187 4.08 11.07 40.57
CA MET A 187 3.41 10.07 39.73
C MET A 187 3.84 8.65 40.08
N GLN A 188 2.85 7.78 40.13
CA GLN A 188 3.04 6.34 40.31
C GLN A 188 3.12 5.65 38.95
N ARG A 189 3.95 4.60 38.87
CA ARG A 189 4.12 3.78 37.66
C ARG A 189 2.79 3.25 37.10
N GLY A 190 1.84 2.88 37.96
CA GLY A 190 0.52 2.40 37.55
C GLY A 190 -0.31 3.41 36.76
N SER A 191 -0.32 4.69 37.17
CA SER A 191 -1.06 5.76 36.49
C SER A 191 -0.46 6.07 35.11
N ILE A 192 0.87 6.06 35.00
CA ILE A 192 1.58 6.26 33.73
C ILE A 192 1.29 5.09 32.77
N ALA A 193 1.32 3.86 33.28
CA ALA A 193 0.97 2.68 32.49
C ALA A 193 -0.46 2.74 31.96
N GLN A 194 -1.42 3.25 32.74
CA GLN A 194 -2.81 3.40 32.30
C GLN A 194 -2.94 4.45 31.18
N MET A 195 -2.25 5.59 31.29
CA MET A 195 -2.24 6.62 30.26
C MET A 195 -1.59 6.13 28.96
N CYS A 196 -0.41 5.50 29.06
CA CYS A 196 0.26 4.91 27.92
C CYS A 196 -0.61 3.82 27.26
N CYS A 197 -1.22 2.94 28.05
CA CYS A 197 -2.11 1.89 27.54
C CYS A 197 -3.29 2.48 26.75
N GLY A 198 -4.00 3.46 27.33
CA GLY A 198 -5.15 4.08 26.68
C GLY A 198 -4.78 4.83 25.39
N LEU A 199 -3.66 5.54 25.39
CA LEU A 199 -3.19 6.23 24.18
C LEU A 199 -2.73 5.24 23.11
N LEU A 200 -1.90 4.26 23.46
CA LEU A 200 -1.46 3.23 22.50
C LEU A 200 -2.65 2.48 21.92
N ALA A 201 -3.64 2.09 22.73
CA ALA A 201 -4.86 1.43 22.26
C ALA A 201 -5.71 2.31 21.32
N THR A 202 -5.78 3.63 21.59
CA THR A 202 -6.48 4.59 20.73
C THR A 202 -5.77 4.75 19.38
N VAL A 203 -4.45 4.91 19.40
CA VAL A 203 -3.62 4.98 18.19
C VAL A 203 -3.73 3.69 17.41
N TYR A 204 -3.65 2.55 18.10
CA TYR A 204 -3.76 1.22 17.50
C TYR A 204 -5.08 1.06 16.75
N THR A 205 -6.20 1.36 17.42
CA THR A 205 -7.54 1.23 16.84
C THR A 205 -7.74 2.22 15.69
N THR A 206 -7.24 3.45 15.82
CA THR A 206 -7.44 4.49 14.80
C THR A 206 -6.54 4.28 13.59
N CYS A 207 -5.26 3.98 13.81
CA CYS A 207 -4.29 3.85 12.73
C CYS A 207 -4.48 2.51 12.00
N PHE A 208 -4.52 1.39 12.69
CA PHE A 208 -4.44 0.10 12.02
C PHE A 208 -5.76 -0.36 11.42
N LEU A 209 -6.90 -0.07 12.07
CA LEU A 209 -8.22 -0.32 11.49
C LEU A 209 -8.43 0.49 10.21
N TRP A 210 -8.09 1.79 10.23
CA TRP A 210 -8.23 2.65 9.05
C TRP A 210 -7.19 2.35 7.97
N ALA A 211 -5.92 2.13 8.34
CA ALA A 211 -4.87 1.76 7.40
C ALA A 211 -5.21 0.50 6.60
N GLY A 212 -5.70 -0.54 7.31
CA GLY A 212 -6.11 -1.80 6.69
C GLY A 212 -7.35 -1.64 5.81
N THR A 213 -8.34 -0.85 6.25
CA THR A 213 -9.61 -0.72 5.50
C THR A 213 -9.46 0.09 4.20
N PHE A 214 -8.59 1.12 4.20
CA PHE A 214 -8.48 2.08 3.09
C PHE A 214 -7.20 1.93 2.24
N SER A 215 -6.37 0.90 2.47
CA SER A 215 -5.06 0.75 1.79
C SER A 215 -4.19 2.02 1.88
N LEU A 216 -4.20 2.68 3.04
CA LEU A 216 -3.44 3.93 3.27
C LEU A 216 -1.97 3.68 3.59
N VAL A 217 -1.58 2.41 3.71
CA VAL A 217 -0.21 1.98 3.96
C VAL A 217 0.61 2.20 2.70
N GLU A 218 1.87 2.63 2.87
CA GLU A 218 2.73 2.74 1.72
C GLU A 218 2.94 1.37 1.09
N PRO A 219 2.61 1.21 -0.21
CA PRO A 219 2.76 -0.06 -0.90
C PRO A 219 4.20 -0.59 -0.77
N ALA A 220 5.17 0.33 -0.73
CA ALA A 220 6.58 -0.03 -0.63
C ALA A 220 6.95 -0.83 0.64
N SER A 221 6.18 -0.92 1.73
CA SER A 221 6.60 -1.70 2.91
C SER A 221 6.70 -3.22 2.63
N THR A 222 7.78 -3.86 3.11
CA THR A 222 8.04 -5.31 3.00
C THR A 222 7.45 -6.11 4.16
N LEU A 223 7.42 -5.56 5.37
CA LEU A 223 6.82 -6.20 6.53
C LEU A 223 5.32 -5.90 6.58
N GLY A 224 4.91 -4.77 5.99
CA GLY A 224 3.54 -4.31 6.02
C GLY A 224 3.16 -3.79 7.40
N VAL A 225 1.95 -3.25 7.50
CA VAL A 225 1.45 -2.61 8.73
C VAL A 225 1.23 -3.60 9.89
N GLN A 226 1.11 -4.88 9.59
CA GLN A 226 0.85 -5.93 10.56
C GLN A 226 1.94 -6.05 11.63
N TRP A 227 3.22 -5.96 11.26
CA TRP A 227 4.30 -6.00 12.24
C TRP A 227 4.29 -4.78 13.16
N SER A 228 3.92 -3.62 12.63
CA SER A 228 3.72 -2.41 13.43
C SER A 228 2.55 -2.59 14.42
N ALA A 229 1.44 -3.17 13.94
CA ALA A 229 0.30 -3.50 14.79
C ALA A 229 0.69 -4.53 15.87
N GLY A 230 1.40 -5.59 15.52
CA GLY A 230 1.87 -6.61 16.46
C GLY A 230 2.79 -6.04 17.54
N ALA A 231 3.76 -5.21 17.16
CA ALA A 231 4.65 -4.53 18.11
C ALA A 231 3.86 -3.63 19.07
N MET A 232 2.87 -2.88 18.55
CA MET A 232 2.00 -2.04 19.36
C MET A 232 1.13 -2.86 20.32
N LEU A 233 0.59 -4.00 19.88
CA LEU A 233 -0.20 -4.92 20.70
C LEU A 233 0.62 -5.49 21.87
N VAL A 234 1.88 -5.86 21.63
CA VAL A 234 2.80 -6.32 22.68
C VAL A 234 3.02 -5.22 23.72
N ALA A 235 3.20 -3.98 23.28
CA ALA A 235 3.37 -2.86 24.21
C ALA A 235 2.10 -2.51 25.00
N ILE A 236 0.93 -2.55 24.36
CA ILE A 236 -0.36 -2.39 25.04
C ILE A 236 -0.51 -3.48 26.11
N SER A 237 -0.20 -4.73 25.77
CA SER A 237 -0.25 -5.86 26.70
C SER A 237 0.70 -5.69 27.88
N ALA A 238 1.93 -5.22 27.63
CA ALA A 238 2.90 -4.92 28.68
C ALA A 238 2.42 -3.78 29.60
N CYS A 239 1.85 -2.71 29.05
CA CYS A 239 1.28 -1.61 29.83
C CYS A 239 0.07 -2.08 30.65
N ALA A 240 -0.84 -2.85 30.06
CA ALA A 240 -2.00 -3.42 30.72
C ALA A 240 -1.59 -4.36 31.88
N PHE A 241 -0.53 -5.15 31.71
CA PHE A 241 0.04 -5.96 32.77
C PHE A 241 0.58 -5.12 33.94
N VAL A 242 1.27 -4.01 33.65
CA VAL A 242 1.75 -3.09 34.69
C VAL A 242 0.58 -2.41 35.41
N VAL A 243 -0.48 -2.00 34.69
CA VAL A 243 -1.71 -1.44 35.28
C VAL A 243 -2.34 -2.42 36.26
N TRP A 244 -2.45 -3.69 35.87
CA TRP A 244 -2.97 -4.75 36.73
C TRP A 244 -2.10 -4.98 37.96
N ARG A 245 -0.78 -5.13 37.76
CA ARG A 245 0.19 -5.38 38.84
C ARG A 245 0.22 -4.25 39.89
N GLU A 246 0.16 -3.00 39.46
CA GLU A 246 0.15 -1.83 40.33
C GLU A 246 -1.26 -1.55 40.93
N ARG A 247 -2.29 -2.30 40.50
CA ARG A 247 -3.71 -2.14 40.82
C ARG A 247 -4.27 -0.75 40.48
N ALA A 248 -3.81 -0.18 39.38
CA ALA A 248 -4.29 1.13 38.90
C ALA A 248 -5.68 1.04 38.24
N ALA A 249 -6.09 -0.15 37.78
CA ALA A 249 -7.43 -0.41 37.25
C ALA A 249 -7.87 -1.86 37.54
N PRO A 250 -9.18 -2.18 37.43
CA PRO A 250 -9.66 -3.56 37.54
C PRO A 250 -9.05 -4.46 36.46
N ALA A 251 -8.69 -5.69 36.83
CA ALA A 251 -8.11 -6.68 35.91
C ALA A 251 -8.96 -6.87 34.64
N ALA A 252 -10.28 -6.89 34.79
CA ALA A 252 -11.22 -7.02 33.68
C ALA A 252 -11.06 -5.93 32.60
N SER A 253 -10.77 -4.68 32.99
CA SER A 253 -10.57 -3.59 32.05
C SER A 253 -9.28 -3.73 31.24
N ALA A 254 -8.19 -4.15 31.91
CA ALA A 254 -6.90 -4.40 31.26
C ALA A 254 -7.00 -5.59 30.29
N ILE A 255 -7.69 -6.67 30.69
CA ILE A 255 -7.95 -7.85 29.85
C ILE A 255 -8.80 -7.46 28.64
N LEU A 256 -9.88 -6.70 28.82
CA LEU A 256 -10.78 -6.30 27.74
C LEU A 256 -10.06 -5.47 26.66
N VAL A 257 -9.20 -4.53 27.05
CA VAL A 257 -8.40 -3.73 26.10
C VAL A 257 -7.47 -4.61 25.28
N VAL A 258 -6.78 -5.56 25.92
CA VAL A 258 -5.89 -6.49 25.23
C VAL A 258 -6.67 -7.40 24.29
N LEU A 259 -7.79 -7.97 24.75
CA LEU A 259 -8.66 -8.83 23.92
C LEU A 259 -9.22 -8.07 22.71
N TRP A 260 -9.63 -6.81 22.88
CA TRP A 260 -10.12 -5.97 21.79
C TRP A 260 -9.02 -5.68 20.76
N CYS A 261 -7.83 -5.28 21.21
CA CYS A 261 -6.71 -5.03 20.32
C CYS A 261 -6.23 -6.31 19.61
N ALA A 262 -6.23 -7.45 20.33
CA ALA A 262 -5.90 -8.76 19.77
C ALA A 262 -6.96 -9.22 18.76
N PHE A 263 -8.24 -8.98 19.00
CA PHE A 263 -9.30 -9.26 18.04
C PHE A 263 -9.09 -8.45 16.76
N ILE A 264 -8.87 -7.13 16.86
CA ILE A 264 -8.54 -6.28 15.72
C ILE A 264 -7.27 -6.77 15.01
N PHE A 265 -6.24 -7.16 15.77
CA PHE A 265 -5.00 -7.71 15.22
C PHE A 265 -5.30 -8.94 14.37
N VAL A 266 -5.98 -9.94 14.94
CA VAL A 266 -6.30 -11.18 14.24
C VAL A 266 -7.12 -10.88 12.99
N VAL A 267 -8.15 -10.03 13.10
CA VAL A 267 -9.04 -9.68 11.99
C VAL A 267 -8.33 -8.95 10.84
N LEU A 268 -7.37 -8.07 11.14
CA LEU A 268 -6.64 -7.28 10.15
C LEU A 268 -5.37 -7.95 9.66
N THR A 269 -4.89 -8.97 10.37
CA THR A 269 -3.63 -9.62 10.06
C THR A 269 -3.88 -10.86 9.21
N PRO A 270 -3.48 -10.86 7.94
CA PRO A 270 -3.43 -12.04 7.08
C PRO A 270 -2.38 -13.07 7.53
N ILE A 271 -2.13 -13.30 8.83
CA ILE A 271 -1.34 -14.45 9.32
C ILE A 271 -1.90 -15.77 8.77
N THR A 272 -3.19 -15.78 8.39
CA THR A 272 -3.87 -16.90 7.74
C THR A 272 -4.00 -16.77 6.21
N SER A 273 -3.57 -15.66 5.59
CA SER A 273 -3.65 -15.54 4.14
C SER A 273 -2.60 -16.46 3.52
N PRO A 274 -3.01 -17.44 2.72
CA PRO A 274 -2.07 -18.36 2.11
C PRO A 274 -1.18 -17.60 1.11
N ASP A 275 0.08 -18.03 0.98
CA ASP A 275 0.97 -17.55 -0.08
C ASP A 275 0.27 -17.64 -1.44
N SER A 276 0.57 -16.74 -2.38
CA SER A 276 -0.13 -16.67 -3.67
C SER A 276 -0.32 -18.02 -4.38
N PRO A 277 0.68 -18.92 -4.47
CA PRO A 277 0.46 -20.24 -5.08
C PRO A 277 -0.57 -21.11 -4.35
N ARG A 278 -0.62 -21.05 -3.02
CA ARG A 278 -1.60 -21.79 -2.21
C ARG A 278 -2.98 -21.15 -2.29
N TYR A 279 -3.04 -19.81 -2.34
CA TYR A 279 -4.27 -19.07 -2.55
C TYR A 279 -4.93 -19.43 -3.88
N LEU A 280 -4.18 -19.29 -4.98
CA LEU A 280 -4.68 -19.55 -6.33
C LEU A 280 -5.10 -21.00 -6.51
N ARG A 281 -4.33 -21.96 -5.95
CA ARG A 281 -4.74 -23.38 -5.92
C ARG A 281 -6.04 -23.58 -5.16
N ARG A 282 -6.21 -22.95 -3.99
CA ARG A 282 -7.47 -23.03 -3.23
C ARG A 282 -8.63 -22.50 -4.07
N VAL A 283 -8.50 -21.32 -4.66
CA VAL A 283 -9.53 -20.72 -5.53
C VAL A 283 -9.92 -21.68 -6.64
N LEU A 284 -8.93 -22.21 -7.37
CA LEU A 284 -9.14 -23.21 -8.43
C LEU A 284 -9.86 -24.48 -7.94
N THR A 285 -9.57 -24.97 -6.74
CA THR A 285 -10.24 -26.17 -6.18
C THR A 285 -11.63 -25.92 -5.61
N THR A 286 -11.92 -24.71 -5.15
CA THR A 286 -13.18 -24.38 -4.46
C THR A 286 -14.24 -23.77 -5.38
N TYR A 287 -13.85 -23.40 -6.60
CA TYR A 287 -14.75 -22.73 -7.53
C TYR A 287 -15.83 -23.68 -8.06
N GLY A 288 -17.09 -23.24 -8.03
CA GLY A 288 -18.22 -24.00 -8.55
C GLY A 288 -18.27 -23.96 -10.08
N THR A 289 -18.70 -25.05 -10.72
CA THR A 289 -18.70 -25.21 -12.19
C THR A 289 -19.84 -24.43 -12.91
N ASP A 290 -20.27 -23.29 -12.37
CA ASP A 290 -21.32 -22.48 -13.00
C ASP A 290 -20.77 -21.75 -14.24
N THR A 291 -21.28 -22.11 -15.42
CA THR A 291 -20.91 -21.52 -16.70
C THR A 291 -21.49 -20.12 -16.91
N ASN A 292 -22.41 -19.66 -16.05
CA ASN A 292 -22.97 -18.31 -16.13
C ASN A 292 -22.12 -17.25 -15.41
N ASN A 293 -21.20 -17.66 -14.53
CA ASN A 293 -20.34 -16.74 -13.79
C ASN A 293 -19.10 -16.35 -14.62
N LEU A 294 -19.27 -15.42 -15.57
CA LEU A 294 -18.20 -15.00 -16.47
C LEU A 294 -16.99 -14.42 -15.75
N GLN A 295 -17.20 -13.61 -14.71
CA GLN A 295 -16.11 -13.00 -13.95
C GLN A 295 -15.29 -14.07 -13.22
N GLY A 296 -15.96 -15.03 -12.57
CA GLY A 296 -15.25 -16.11 -11.90
C GLY A 296 -14.43 -16.97 -12.86
N TRP A 297 -14.90 -17.21 -14.09
CA TRP A 297 -14.08 -17.86 -15.12
C TRP A 297 -12.88 -17.02 -15.54
N ALA A 298 -12.97 -15.69 -15.55
CA ALA A 298 -11.85 -14.78 -15.86
C ALA A 298 -10.71 -15.01 -14.87
N GLU A 299 -11.09 -14.90 -13.61
CA GLU A 299 -10.25 -15.00 -12.43
C GLU A 299 -9.58 -16.38 -12.35
N LEU A 300 -10.31 -17.46 -12.64
CA LEU A 300 -9.73 -18.79 -12.76
C LEU A 300 -8.70 -18.88 -13.88
N GLY A 301 -9.03 -18.35 -15.06
CA GLY A 301 -8.11 -18.31 -16.20
C GLY A 301 -6.81 -17.59 -15.86
N HIS A 302 -6.90 -16.43 -15.19
CA HIS A 302 -5.73 -15.66 -14.73
C HIS A 302 -4.93 -16.40 -13.66
N ALA A 303 -5.62 -17.05 -12.71
CA ALA A 303 -5.01 -17.84 -11.64
C ALA A 303 -4.19 -19.00 -12.20
N GLY A 304 -4.76 -19.79 -13.11
CA GLY A 304 -4.04 -20.90 -13.71
C GLY A 304 -2.96 -20.47 -14.69
N GLU A 305 -3.17 -19.41 -15.47
CA GLU A 305 -2.12 -18.82 -16.31
C GLU A 305 -0.90 -18.42 -15.46
N ALA A 306 -1.12 -17.76 -14.32
CA ALA A 306 -0.03 -17.36 -13.42
C ALA A 306 0.69 -18.57 -12.78
N LEU A 307 -0.04 -19.62 -12.38
CA LEU A 307 0.59 -20.84 -11.87
C LEU A 307 1.44 -21.54 -12.95
N LEU A 308 0.89 -21.71 -14.15
CA LEU A 308 1.60 -22.32 -15.27
C LEU A 308 2.83 -21.52 -15.70
N ALA A 309 2.71 -20.20 -15.82
CA ALA A 309 3.80 -19.31 -16.21
C ALA A 309 4.97 -19.33 -15.22
N THR A 310 4.70 -19.62 -13.95
CA THR A 310 5.71 -19.68 -12.88
C THR A 310 6.18 -21.10 -12.54
N GLY A 311 5.75 -22.10 -13.31
CA GLY A 311 6.11 -23.51 -13.11
C GLY A 311 5.49 -24.15 -11.87
N GLU A 312 4.49 -23.51 -11.25
CA GLU A 312 3.75 -24.08 -10.13
C GLU A 312 2.72 -25.11 -10.62
N PRO A 313 2.57 -26.26 -9.93
CA PRO A 313 1.61 -27.27 -10.34
C PRO A 313 0.17 -26.78 -10.17
N LEU A 314 -0.65 -27.04 -11.18
CA LEU A 314 -2.11 -26.89 -11.06
C LEU A 314 -2.67 -27.94 -10.09
N PRO A 315 -3.75 -27.62 -9.35
CA PRO A 315 -4.44 -28.61 -8.54
C PRO A 315 -5.18 -29.62 -9.42
N ASP A 316 -5.66 -30.71 -8.81
CA ASP A 316 -6.55 -31.63 -9.52
C ASP A 316 -7.89 -30.93 -9.84
N LEU A 317 -8.10 -30.70 -11.13
CA LEU A 317 -9.29 -30.06 -11.69
C LEU A 317 -10.23 -31.08 -12.34
N ALA A 318 -10.14 -32.38 -12.02
CA ALA A 318 -11.00 -33.42 -12.60
C ALA A 318 -12.49 -33.07 -12.54
N HIS A 319 -12.97 -32.52 -11.42
CA HIS A 319 -14.37 -32.10 -11.27
C HIS A 319 -14.77 -30.97 -12.24
N VAL A 320 -13.89 -29.99 -12.48
CA VAL A 320 -14.12 -28.91 -13.45
C VAL A 320 -14.01 -29.46 -14.87
N ARG A 321 -13.01 -30.31 -15.13
CA ARG A 321 -12.79 -30.98 -16.41
C ARG A 321 -14.03 -31.76 -16.85
N SER A 322 -14.56 -32.63 -16.00
CA SER A 322 -15.78 -33.38 -16.29
C SER A 322 -17.02 -32.51 -16.45
N ALA A 323 -17.06 -31.30 -15.87
CA ALA A 323 -18.14 -30.34 -16.13
C ALA A 323 -17.98 -29.65 -17.50
N VAL A 324 -16.76 -29.30 -17.87
CA VAL A 324 -16.41 -28.73 -19.18
C VAL A 324 -16.68 -29.75 -20.29
N GLU A 325 -16.21 -31.00 -20.15
CA GLU A 325 -16.46 -32.11 -21.08
C GLU A 325 -17.96 -32.33 -21.28
N ARG A 326 -18.73 -32.51 -20.21
CA ARG A 326 -20.20 -32.65 -20.31
C ARG A 326 -20.88 -31.46 -20.99
N ALA A 327 -20.38 -30.24 -20.78
CA ALA A 327 -20.93 -29.05 -21.43
C ALA A 327 -20.59 -29.02 -22.93
N ILE A 328 -19.42 -29.52 -23.33
CA ILE A 328 -19.03 -29.65 -24.74
C ILE A 328 -19.86 -30.73 -25.42
N ASP A 329 -19.88 -31.96 -24.86
CA ASP A 329 -20.61 -33.12 -25.37
C ASP A 329 -22.12 -32.86 -25.46
N GLY A 330 -22.66 -32.19 -24.43
CA GLY A 330 -24.07 -31.82 -24.35
C GLY A 330 -24.47 -30.69 -25.29
N GLY A 331 -23.53 -30.12 -26.05
CA GLY A 331 -23.81 -29.02 -26.98
C GLY A 331 -24.17 -27.71 -26.29
N ALA A 332 -23.75 -27.49 -25.04
CA ALA A 332 -24.13 -26.31 -24.28
C ALA A 332 -23.63 -25.02 -24.96
N GLU A 333 -24.49 -24.00 -24.97
CA GLU A 333 -24.14 -22.65 -25.39
C GLU A 333 -23.54 -21.88 -24.20
N ALA A 334 -22.27 -22.12 -23.90
CA ALA A 334 -21.53 -21.28 -22.96
C ALA A 334 -20.87 -20.10 -23.69
N HIS A 335 -20.72 -18.98 -22.98
CA HIS A 335 -20.08 -17.79 -23.53
C HIS A 335 -18.61 -18.09 -23.91
N PRO A 336 -18.09 -17.58 -25.06
CA PRO A 336 -16.71 -17.80 -25.53
C PRO A 336 -15.60 -17.54 -24.50
N PHE A 337 -15.88 -16.66 -23.56
CA PHE A 337 -14.99 -16.33 -22.45
C PHE A 337 -14.74 -17.53 -21.51
N VAL A 338 -15.77 -18.35 -21.24
CA VAL A 338 -15.66 -19.57 -20.42
C VAL A 338 -14.73 -20.57 -21.09
N TRP A 339 -14.90 -20.81 -22.39
CA TRP A 339 -14.04 -21.72 -23.15
C TRP A 339 -12.59 -21.22 -23.20
N THR A 340 -12.39 -19.91 -23.38
CA THR A 340 -11.04 -19.32 -23.36
C THR A 340 -10.36 -19.55 -22.01
N ALA A 341 -11.06 -19.30 -20.90
CA ALA A 341 -10.54 -19.54 -19.57
C ALA A 341 -10.22 -21.03 -19.32
N ALA A 342 -11.14 -21.93 -19.66
CA ALA A 342 -10.93 -23.37 -19.56
C ALA A 342 -9.74 -23.86 -20.42
N GLY A 343 -9.56 -23.27 -21.60
CA GLY A 343 -8.39 -23.50 -22.44
C GLY A 343 -7.08 -23.07 -21.78
N ARG A 344 -7.03 -21.88 -21.18
CA ARG A 344 -5.85 -21.40 -20.43
C ARG A 344 -5.50 -22.29 -19.23
N LEU A 345 -6.49 -22.99 -18.67
CA LEU A 345 -6.31 -23.98 -17.61
C LEU A 345 -5.85 -25.36 -18.10
N GLY A 346 -5.74 -25.58 -19.41
CA GLY A 346 -5.47 -26.91 -19.98
C GLY A 346 -6.62 -27.91 -19.76
N LEU A 347 -7.85 -27.40 -19.58
CA LEU A 347 -9.06 -28.24 -19.48
C LEU A 347 -9.63 -28.58 -20.85
N ILE A 348 -9.29 -27.79 -21.87
CA ILE A 348 -9.68 -28.00 -23.27
C ILE A 348 -8.42 -28.35 -24.04
N ASP A 349 -8.39 -29.56 -24.60
CA ASP A 349 -7.32 -30.00 -25.50
C ASP A 349 -7.67 -29.70 -26.98
N ARG A 350 -6.81 -30.16 -27.89
CA ARG A 350 -6.98 -29.95 -29.33
C ARG A 350 -8.26 -30.60 -29.88
N GLU A 351 -8.66 -31.76 -29.34
CA GLU A 351 -9.86 -32.47 -29.82
C GLU A 351 -11.13 -31.72 -29.43
N HIS A 352 -11.20 -31.26 -28.17
CA HIS A 352 -12.29 -30.42 -27.70
C HIS A 352 -12.40 -29.11 -28.49
N TRP A 353 -11.26 -28.44 -28.78
CA TRP A 353 -11.27 -27.25 -29.62
C TRP A 353 -11.74 -27.54 -31.05
N HIS A 354 -11.34 -28.69 -31.60
CA HIS A 354 -11.79 -29.13 -32.92
C HIS A 354 -13.30 -29.37 -32.94
N GLU A 355 -13.85 -30.04 -31.92
CA GLU A 355 -15.29 -30.28 -31.79
C GLU A 355 -16.10 -28.97 -31.69
N LEU A 356 -15.66 -28.05 -30.82
CA LEU A 356 -16.28 -26.73 -30.69
C LEU A 356 -16.26 -25.97 -32.03
N GLY A 357 -15.13 -26.00 -32.75
CA GLY A 357 -14.98 -25.32 -34.03
C GLY A 357 -15.72 -26.01 -35.19
N ALA A 358 -16.03 -27.30 -35.04
CA ALA A 358 -16.84 -28.06 -35.99
C ALA A 358 -18.34 -27.71 -35.90
N ARG A 359 -18.79 -26.93 -34.92
CA ARG A 359 -20.19 -26.47 -34.84
C ARG A 359 -20.52 -25.53 -36.01
N LYS A 360 -21.74 -25.64 -36.57
CA LYS A 360 -22.14 -24.93 -37.81
C LYS A 360 -21.94 -23.41 -37.73
N MET A 361 -22.32 -22.81 -36.60
CA MET A 361 -22.16 -21.37 -36.36
C MET A 361 -20.68 -20.94 -36.31
N GLU A 362 -19.83 -21.75 -35.68
CA GLU A 362 -18.41 -21.46 -35.54
C GLU A 362 -17.67 -21.59 -36.88
N ARG A 363 -17.98 -22.61 -37.70
CA ARG A 363 -17.38 -22.73 -39.04
C ARG A 363 -17.60 -21.46 -39.87
N TYR A 364 -18.82 -20.93 -39.86
CA TYR A 364 -19.14 -19.68 -40.56
C TYR A 364 -18.37 -18.48 -39.97
N ALA A 365 -18.24 -18.40 -38.64
CA ALA A 365 -17.46 -17.34 -37.98
C ALA A 365 -15.96 -17.43 -38.33
N LEU A 366 -15.39 -18.63 -38.41
CA LEU A 366 -14.00 -18.88 -38.79
C LEU A 366 -13.72 -18.51 -40.25
N ASP A 367 -14.62 -18.86 -41.16
CA ASP A 367 -14.51 -18.44 -42.58
C ASP A 367 -14.52 -16.92 -42.72
N ARG A 368 -15.41 -16.23 -42.00
CA ARG A 368 -15.44 -14.77 -41.96
C ARG A 368 -14.18 -14.18 -41.32
N LEU A 369 -13.59 -14.85 -40.34
CA LEU A 369 -12.34 -14.43 -39.71
C LEU A 369 -11.18 -14.52 -40.69
N LEU A 370 -11.13 -15.51 -41.58
CA LEU A 370 -10.08 -15.62 -42.60
C LEU A 370 -10.29 -14.67 -43.78
N GLN A 371 -11.53 -14.59 -44.29
CA GLN A 371 -11.86 -13.82 -45.50
C GLN A 371 -12.00 -12.32 -45.25
N GLY A 372 -12.19 -11.89 -44.01
CA GLY A 372 -12.35 -10.47 -43.70
C GLY A 372 -11.11 -9.65 -44.03
N GLU A 373 -11.29 -8.51 -44.70
CA GLU A 373 -10.21 -7.60 -45.10
C GLU A 373 -9.97 -6.44 -44.11
N GLY A 374 -10.91 -6.22 -43.18
CA GLY A 374 -10.86 -5.10 -42.23
C GLY A 374 -10.27 -5.41 -40.86
N PRO A 375 -10.14 -4.41 -39.98
CA PRO A 375 -9.69 -4.59 -38.59
C PRO A 375 -10.55 -5.63 -37.84
N LEU A 376 -9.97 -6.28 -36.81
CA LEU A 376 -10.70 -7.24 -35.97
C LEU A 376 -11.43 -6.53 -34.85
N ASN A 377 -12.72 -6.80 -34.62
CA ASN A 377 -13.34 -6.33 -33.37
C ASN A 377 -12.68 -7.02 -32.14
N MET A 378 -11.75 -6.33 -31.48
CA MET A 378 -10.95 -6.87 -30.37
C MET A 378 -11.73 -6.78 -29.07
N VAL A 379 -12.31 -7.91 -28.69
CA VAL A 379 -13.00 -8.16 -27.43
C VAL A 379 -12.22 -9.21 -26.62
N PRO A 380 -12.30 -9.23 -25.27
CA PRO A 380 -11.47 -10.11 -24.43
C PRO A 380 -11.47 -11.59 -24.82
N TYR A 381 -12.60 -12.09 -25.35
CA TYR A 381 -12.77 -13.47 -25.78
C TYR A 381 -12.43 -13.72 -27.27
N LYS A 382 -11.81 -12.77 -27.98
CA LYS A 382 -11.39 -13.00 -29.39
C LYS A 382 -10.38 -14.14 -29.52
N GLU A 383 -9.63 -14.39 -28.44
CA GLU A 383 -8.72 -15.52 -28.29
C GLU A 383 -9.41 -16.88 -28.55
N TYR A 384 -10.70 -17.02 -28.17
CA TYR A 384 -11.52 -18.19 -28.48
C TYR A 384 -11.48 -18.54 -29.97
N SER A 385 -11.76 -17.56 -30.84
CA SER A 385 -11.82 -17.80 -32.29
C SER A 385 -10.47 -18.21 -32.87
N PHE A 386 -9.36 -17.76 -32.28
CA PHE A 386 -8.01 -18.15 -32.71
C PHE A 386 -7.67 -19.58 -32.28
N HIS A 387 -8.04 -19.98 -31.06
CA HIS A 387 -7.88 -21.37 -30.60
C HIS A 387 -8.68 -22.33 -31.48
N LEU A 388 -9.95 -22.00 -31.78
CA LEU A 388 -10.76 -22.78 -32.72
C LEU A 388 -10.12 -22.88 -34.11
N LEU A 389 -9.63 -21.76 -34.63
CA LEU A 389 -9.02 -21.71 -35.95
C LEU A 389 -7.77 -22.61 -36.03
N LEU A 390 -6.88 -22.52 -35.04
CA LEU A 390 -5.65 -23.30 -34.97
C LEU A 390 -5.90 -24.80 -34.72
N ALA A 391 -7.00 -25.15 -34.05
CA ALA A 391 -7.37 -26.54 -33.83
C ALA A 391 -8.03 -27.19 -35.06
N THR A 392 -8.82 -26.42 -35.83
CA THR A 392 -9.62 -26.92 -36.96
C THR A 392 -8.95 -26.77 -38.32
N ARG A 393 -7.94 -25.90 -38.46
CA ARG A 393 -7.29 -25.62 -39.74
C ARG A 393 -5.77 -25.56 -39.62
N GLU A 394 -5.10 -26.08 -40.64
CA GLU A 394 -3.69 -25.82 -40.85
C GLU A 394 -3.54 -24.49 -41.58
N LEU A 395 -3.24 -23.43 -40.83
CA LEU A 395 -3.05 -22.10 -41.40
C LEU A 395 -1.74 -22.01 -42.18
N THR A 396 -1.86 -21.62 -43.45
CA THR A 396 -0.72 -21.25 -44.30
C THR A 396 0.00 -20.02 -43.73
N GLN A 397 1.27 -19.83 -44.10
CA GLN A 397 2.03 -18.65 -43.68
C GLN A 397 1.35 -17.34 -44.12
N GLN A 398 0.74 -17.33 -45.30
CA GLN A 398 0.02 -16.17 -45.82
C GLN A 398 -1.23 -15.83 -44.98
N GLU A 399 -1.99 -16.84 -44.54
CA GLU A 399 -3.15 -16.64 -43.66
C GLU A 399 -2.72 -16.17 -42.27
N ARG A 400 -1.63 -16.72 -41.72
CA ARG A 400 -1.08 -16.25 -40.44
C ARG A 400 -0.66 -14.79 -40.53
N GLU A 401 0.05 -14.41 -41.59
CA GLU A 401 0.45 -13.01 -41.81
C GLU A 401 -0.75 -12.08 -42.06
N HIS A 402 -1.76 -12.57 -42.78
CA HIS A 402 -3.02 -11.83 -42.96
C HIS A 402 -3.69 -11.54 -41.61
N LEU A 403 -3.88 -12.56 -40.77
CA LEU A 403 -4.46 -12.38 -39.44
C LEU A 403 -3.59 -11.50 -38.55
N ALA A 404 -2.27 -11.65 -38.59
CA ALA A 404 -1.33 -10.83 -37.82
C ALA A 404 -1.46 -9.33 -38.17
N ARG A 405 -1.57 -8.99 -39.47
CA ARG A 405 -1.81 -7.62 -39.93
C ARG A 405 -3.17 -7.08 -39.48
N ARG A 406 -4.20 -7.93 -39.42
CA ARG A 406 -5.51 -7.52 -38.92
C ARG A 406 -5.52 -7.27 -37.40
N VAL A 407 -4.75 -8.05 -36.64
CA VAL A 407 -4.52 -7.79 -35.20
C VAL A 407 -3.73 -6.50 -35.00
N GLU A 408 -2.76 -6.21 -35.88
CA GLU A 408 -1.97 -4.97 -35.85
C GLU A 408 -2.79 -3.73 -36.17
N ALA A 409 -3.74 -3.81 -37.11
CA ALA A 409 -4.67 -2.72 -37.41
C ALA A 409 -5.48 -2.29 -36.18
N GLU A 410 -5.61 -3.17 -35.18
CA GLU A 410 -6.37 -2.95 -33.95
C GLU A 410 -5.52 -2.49 -32.77
N TRP A 411 -4.22 -2.31 -32.96
CA TRP A 411 -3.35 -1.81 -31.91
C TRP A 411 -3.92 -0.51 -31.29
N PRO A 412 -3.99 -0.39 -29.95
CA PRO A 412 -4.68 0.71 -29.27
C PRO A 412 -3.94 2.06 -29.40
N ARG A 413 -4.21 2.81 -30.46
CA ARG A 413 -3.63 4.14 -30.74
C ARG A 413 -4.37 5.29 -30.07
N GLU A 414 -5.70 5.22 -30.02
CA GLU A 414 -6.55 6.29 -29.48
C GLU A 414 -6.77 6.14 -27.98
N PRO A 415 -7.00 7.25 -27.23
CA PRO A 415 -7.21 7.25 -25.78
C PRO A 415 -8.61 6.71 -25.38
N VAL A 416 -8.86 5.44 -25.65
CA VAL A 416 -10.09 4.72 -25.25
C VAL A 416 -9.92 4.01 -23.91
N HIS A 417 -11.03 3.60 -23.30
CA HIS A 417 -10.98 2.72 -22.13
C HIS A 417 -10.56 1.31 -22.55
N GLY A 418 -9.72 0.65 -21.74
CA GLY A 418 -9.33 -0.74 -21.98
C GLY A 418 -8.12 -0.92 -22.92
N ARG A 419 -7.35 0.15 -23.19
CA ARG A 419 -6.21 0.10 -24.13
C ARG A 419 -5.15 -0.91 -23.71
N LEU A 420 -4.86 -0.97 -22.42
CA LEU A 420 -3.79 -1.81 -21.90
C LEU A 420 -4.17 -3.29 -22.03
N GLU A 421 -5.42 -3.62 -21.74
CA GLU A 421 -6.04 -4.93 -21.90
C GLU A 421 -6.09 -5.34 -23.37
N LYS A 422 -6.42 -4.39 -24.27
CA LYS A 422 -6.41 -4.59 -25.72
C LYS A 422 -4.99 -4.88 -26.23
N ALA A 423 -3.99 -4.12 -25.78
CA ALA A 423 -2.59 -4.34 -26.13
C ALA A 423 -2.09 -5.72 -25.66
N ALA A 424 -2.43 -6.11 -24.43
CA ALA A 424 -2.14 -7.43 -23.90
C ALA A 424 -2.79 -8.54 -24.75
N LEU A 425 -4.04 -8.35 -25.19
CA LEU A 425 -4.72 -9.28 -26.09
C LEU A 425 -4.05 -9.36 -27.47
N CYS A 426 -3.70 -8.23 -28.11
CA CYS A 426 -2.95 -8.23 -29.38
C CYS A 426 -1.67 -9.07 -29.28
N MET A 427 -0.89 -8.86 -28.21
CA MET A 427 0.36 -9.58 -27.95
C MET A 427 0.14 -11.08 -27.76
N ARG A 428 -0.95 -11.49 -27.08
CA ARG A 428 -1.32 -12.91 -26.97
C ARG A 428 -1.70 -13.51 -28.32
N LEU A 429 -2.49 -12.81 -29.14
CA LEU A 429 -2.90 -13.32 -30.46
C LEU A 429 -1.70 -13.45 -31.40
N TRP A 430 -0.77 -12.49 -31.41
CA TRP A 430 0.47 -12.63 -32.19
C TRP A 430 1.32 -13.82 -31.72
N ALA A 431 1.38 -14.08 -30.43
CA ALA A 431 2.07 -15.27 -29.91
C ALA A 431 1.39 -16.57 -30.36
N LEU A 432 0.05 -16.63 -30.37
CA LEU A 432 -0.69 -17.78 -30.89
C LEU A 432 -0.43 -18.01 -32.40
N LEU A 433 -0.26 -16.92 -33.17
CA LEU A 433 0.07 -16.99 -34.59
C LEU A 433 1.56 -17.30 -34.87
N GLY A 434 2.43 -17.23 -33.86
CA GLY A 434 3.88 -17.34 -34.02
C GLY A 434 4.54 -16.11 -34.63
N SER A 435 3.93 -14.93 -34.52
CA SER A 435 4.40 -13.67 -35.13
C SER A 435 5.32 -12.88 -34.19
N GLN A 436 6.49 -13.43 -33.85
CA GLN A 436 7.44 -12.81 -32.91
C GLN A 436 7.93 -11.44 -33.39
N ASP A 437 8.15 -11.26 -34.69
CA ASP A 437 8.60 -9.99 -35.28
C ASP A 437 7.66 -8.82 -34.95
N ARG A 438 6.34 -9.08 -34.91
CA ARG A 438 5.32 -8.06 -34.59
C ARG A 438 5.32 -7.69 -33.11
N ILE A 439 5.55 -8.68 -32.24
CA ILE A 439 5.71 -8.48 -30.79
C ILE A 439 6.92 -7.58 -30.54
N ASP A 440 8.03 -7.87 -31.22
CA ASP A 440 9.28 -7.11 -31.06
C ASP A 440 9.15 -5.69 -31.63
N ALA A 441 8.50 -5.53 -32.79
CA ALA A 441 8.23 -4.22 -33.39
C ALA A 441 7.35 -3.33 -32.50
N HIS A 442 6.40 -3.90 -31.75
CA HIS A 442 5.50 -3.15 -30.85
C HIS A 442 5.99 -3.08 -29.40
N ARG A 443 7.17 -3.63 -29.10
CA ARG A 443 7.71 -3.66 -27.73
C ARG A 443 7.86 -2.25 -27.16
N GLY A 444 8.36 -1.29 -27.96
CA GLY A 444 8.49 0.11 -27.56
C GLY A 444 7.14 0.75 -27.22
N SER A 445 6.18 0.68 -28.14
CA SER A 445 4.83 1.21 -27.95
C SER A 445 4.09 0.57 -26.78
N ALA A 446 4.31 -0.71 -26.51
CA ALA A 446 3.74 -1.40 -25.34
C ALA A 446 4.33 -0.86 -24.03
N ARG A 447 5.65 -0.61 -23.99
CA ARG A 447 6.33 0.01 -22.83
C ARG A 447 5.83 1.43 -22.59
N GLU A 448 5.59 2.20 -23.65
CA GLU A 448 5.00 3.54 -23.54
C GLU A 448 3.57 3.50 -22.98
N LEU A 449 2.72 2.59 -23.47
CA LEU A 449 1.37 2.38 -22.93
C LEU A 449 1.38 2.01 -21.44
N LEU A 450 2.31 1.14 -21.03
CA LEU A 450 2.48 0.79 -19.63
C LEU A 450 2.78 2.04 -18.78
N VAL A 451 3.71 2.89 -19.21
CA VAL A 451 4.04 4.14 -18.49
C VAL A 451 2.87 5.12 -18.49
N GLU A 452 2.12 5.23 -19.59
CA GLU A 452 0.95 6.12 -19.70
C GLU A 452 -0.16 5.73 -18.70
N HIS A 453 -0.39 4.42 -18.53
CA HIS A 453 -1.45 3.89 -17.67
C HIS A 453 -1.02 3.67 -16.21
N TRP A 454 0.24 3.91 -15.90
CA TRP A 454 0.82 3.76 -14.57
C TRP A 454 0.35 4.86 -13.61
N ILE A 455 -0.16 4.46 -12.44
CA ILE A 455 -0.51 5.42 -11.38
C ILE A 455 0.68 5.60 -10.45
N GLY A 456 1.57 6.50 -10.86
CA GLY A 456 2.75 6.86 -10.12
C GLY A 456 2.47 7.66 -8.84
N GLY A 457 3.50 7.77 -8.00
CA GLY A 457 3.44 8.53 -6.76
C GLY A 457 3.35 10.05 -6.94
N GLY A 458 3.49 10.61 -8.15
CA GLY A 458 3.41 12.06 -8.39
C GLY A 458 1.99 12.62 -8.41
N GLU A 459 0.99 11.81 -8.76
CA GLU A 459 -0.41 12.24 -8.91
C GLU A 459 -1.26 11.90 -7.69
N ARG A 460 -0.88 12.46 -6.52
CA ARG A 460 -1.53 12.13 -5.23
C ARG A 460 -2.81 12.92 -5.03
N ARG A 461 -3.96 12.31 -5.34
CA ARG A 461 -5.30 12.84 -5.03
C ARG A 461 -6.11 11.82 -4.23
N LEU A 462 -7.15 12.28 -3.53
CA LEU A 462 -8.05 11.43 -2.72
C LEU A 462 -8.48 10.18 -3.51
N PHE A 463 -8.33 9.01 -2.88
CA PHE A 463 -8.72 7.67 -3.38
C PHE A 463 -7.91 7.08 -4.54
N ALA A 464 -6.84 7.74 -5.00
CA ALA A 464 -5.94 7.12 -5.95
C ALA A 464 -5.20 5.92 -5.30
N ARG A 465 -5.47 4.71 -5.79
CA ARG A 465 -4.68 3.52 -5.48
C ARG A 465 -3.35 3.59 -6.25
N ILE A 466 -2.33 4.14 -5.60
CA ILE A 466 -0.98 4.32 -6.16
C ILE A 466 -0.29 2.96 -6.31
N GLY A 467 0.50 2.81 -7.37
CA GLY A 467 1.29 1.61 -7.61
C GLY A 467 0.59 0.56 -8.49
N GLY A 468 -0.63 0.83 -8.95
CA GLY A 468 -1.33 -0.03 -9.92
C GLY A 468 -1.54 0.66 -11.26
N PHE A 469 -2.35 0.05 -12.11
CA PHE A 469 -2.65 0.55 -13.46
C PHE A 469 -4.12 0.90 -13.59
N THR A 470 -4.39 1.93 -14.39
CA THR A 470 -5.76 2.37 -14.71
C THR A 470 -6.13 2.02 -16.15
N SER A 471 -7.39 1.69 -16.40
CA SER A 471 -7.90 1.35 -17.73
C SER A 471 -8.06 2.57 -18.65
N ASN A 472 -8.11 3.78 -18.08
CA ASN A 472 -8.13 5.03 -18.83
C ASN A 472 -7.56 6.17 -17.95
N PRO A 473 -6.32 6.62 -18.21
CA PRO A 473 -5.66 7.65 -17.37
C PRO A 473 -6.33 9.03 -17.44
N GLN A 474 -7.06 9.31 -18.53
CA GLN A 474 -7.76 10.59 -18.68
C GLN A 474 -9.05 10.64 -17.84
N LYS A 475 -9.76 9.50 -17.74
CA LYS A 475 -11.07 9.40 -17.07
C LYS A 475 -10.97 8.91 -15.63
N PHE A 476 -10.11 7.94 -15.38
CA PHE A 476 -9.95 7.26 -14.11
C PHE A 476 -8.57 7.56 -13.52
N ARG A 477 -8.55 7.84 -12.21
CA ARG A 477 -7.33 8.15 -11.46
C ARG A 477 -7.10 7.18 -10.30
N THR A 478 -7.62 5.97 -10.46
CA THR A 478 -7.47 4.84 -9.53
C THR A 478 -7.08 3.59 -10.30
N SER A 479 -6.38 2.68 -9.63
CA SER A 479 -6.03 1.40 -10.20
C SER A 479 -7.18 0.41 -10.11
N PHE A 480 -7.18 -0.53 -11.05
CA PHE A 480 -8.10 -1.67 -11.09
C PHE A 480 -7.28 -2.96 -11.15
N ASP A 481 -7.74 -3.99 -10.47
CA ASP A 481 -7.01 -5.26 -10.30
C ASP A 481 -6.84 -6.00 -11.64
N ASP A 482 -7.88 -5.99 -12.48
CA ASP A 482 -7.89 -6.58 -13.83
C ASP A 482 -6.92 -5.86 -14.78
N THR A 483 -6.94 -4.53 -14.80
CA THR A 483 -5.99 -3.73 -15.58
C THR A 483 -4.56 -3.94 -15.07
N THR A 484 -4.39 -4.03 -13.75
CA THR A 484 -3.07 -4.27 -13.14
C THR A 484 -2.54 -5.65 -13.49
N TYR A 485 -3.38 -6.69 -13.50
CA TYR A 485 -3.01 -8.02 -13.98
C TYR A 485 -2.65 -8.00 -15.48
N ALA A 486 -3.42 -7.30 -16.32
CA ALA A 486 -3.11 -7.16 -17.74
C ALA A 486 -1.77 -6.45 -17.96
N ALA A 487 -1.44 -5.45 -17.14
CA ALA A 487 -0.17 -4.73 -17.19
C ALA A 487 1.00 -5.62 -16.80
N VAL A 488 0.86 -6.39 -15.71
CA VAL A 488 1.86 -7.39 -15.29
C VAL A 488 2.07 -8.44 -16.36
N SER A 489 0.99 -8.94 -16.97
CA SER A 489 1.05 -9.91 -18.06
C SER A 489 1.73 -9.36 -19.31
N LEU A 490 1.55 -8.06 -19.60
CA LEU A 490 2.24 -7.38 -20.69
C LEU A 490 3.73 -7.17 -20.36
N MET A 491 4.06 -6.74 -19.13
CA MET A 491 5.43 -6.58 -18.63
C MET A 491 6.22 -7.89 -18.67
N ALA A 492 5.59 -9.03 -18.41
CA ALA A 492 6.22 -10.35 -18.55
C ALA A 492 6.73 -10.61 -19.98
N ARG A 493 6.14 -9.96 -21.00
CA ARG A 493 6.53 -10.10 -22.41
C ARG A 493 7.49 -9.02 -22.88
N VAL A 494 7.33 -7.77 -22.42
CA VAL A 494 8.07 -6.61 -22.93
C VAL A 494 9.11 -6.05 -21.97
N GLY A 495 9.24 -6.66 -20.78
CA GLY A 495 10.04 -6.19 -19.66
C GLY A 495 9.39 -5.01 -18.93
N ILE A 496 9.97 -4.64 -17.78
CA ILE A 496 9.54 -3.48 -16.99
C ILE A 496 10.09 -2.20 -17.65
N PRO A 497 9.26 -1.20 -17.98
CA PRO A 497 9.71 0.13 -18.41
C PRO A 497 10.31 0.96 -17.27
N ASP A 498 11.30 1.82 -17.57
CA ASP A 498 11.99 2.65 -16.57
C ASP A 498 11.08 3.67 -15.86
N GLY A 499 9.95 4.02 -16.47
CA GLY A 499 8.95 4.93 -15.88
C GLY A 499 8.05 4.28 -14.81
N ILE A 500 8.15 2.97 -14.61
CA ILE A 500 7.37 2.23 -13.62
C ILE A 500 8.29 1.87 -12.46
N ASP A 501 7.85 2.21 -11.25
CA ASP A 501 8.55 1.80 -10.04
C ASP A 501 8.16 0.35 -9.67
N PRO A 502 9.07 -0.63 -9.85
CA PRO A 502 8.80 -2.03 -9.56
C PRO A 502 8.45 -2.28 -8.09
N PHE A 503 8.96 -1.45 -7.19
CA PHE A 503 8.77 -1.58 -5.76
C PHE A 503 7.41 -1.09 -5.30
N LEU A 504 6.92 0.01 -5.89
CA LEU A 504 5.55 0.47 -5.68
C LEU A 504 4.56 -0.54 -6.28
N LEU A 505 4.86 -1.08 -7.45
CA LEU A 505 4.02 -2.10 -8.08
C LEU A 505 3.91 -3.36 -7.21
N ARG A 506 5.05 -3.93 -6.80
CA ARG A 506 5.10 -5.10 -5.90
C ARG A 506 4.31 -4.85 -4.62
N GLY A 507 4.48 -3.66 -4.07
CA GLY A 507 3.76 -3.21 -2.90
C GLY A 507 2.26 -3.19 -3.07
N HIS A 508 1.82 -2.67 -4.21
CA HIS A 508 0.40 -2.48 -4.51
C HIS A 508 -0.31 -3.82 -4.69
N VAL A 509 0.20 -4.70 -5.55
CA VAL A 509 -0.41 -6.03 -5.77
C VAL A 509 -0.39 -6.88 -4.51
N ARG A 510 0.67 -6.79 -3.68
CA ARG A 510 0.70 -7.50 -2.40
C ARG A 510 -0.35 -6.96 -1.42
N ALA A 511 -0.46 -5.64 -1.30
CA ALA A 511 -1.45 -5.02 -0.41
C ALA A 511 -2.89 -5.39 -0.82
N GLU A 512 -3.19 -5.41 -2.13
CA GLU A 512 -4.52 -5.81 -2.62
C GLU A 512 -4.78 -7.32 -2.48
N ALA A 513 -3.76 -8.16 -2.70
CA ALA A 513 -3.84 -9.60 -2.44
C ALA A 513 -4.12 -9.89 -0.94
N GLU A 514 -3.55 -9.10 -0.03
CA GLU A 514 -3.69 -9.29 1.42
C GLU A 514 -4.94 -8.61 2.04
N ARG A 515 -5.68 -7.81 1.27
CA ARG A 515 -6.68 -6.84 1.77
C ARG A 515 -7.90 -7.41 2.53
N PHE A 516 -8.37 -8.63 2.22
CA PHE A 516 -9.69 -9.11 2.67
C PHE A 516 -9.72 -10.48 3.38
N SER A 517 -8.62 -10.90 4.03
CA SER A 517 -8.47 -12.28 4.52
C SER A 517 -9.51 -12.79 5.53
N LEU A 518 -10.28 -11.93 6.24
CA LEU A 518 -11.20 -12.38 7.30
C LEU A 518 -12.62 -11.79 7.28
N TRP A 519 -12.85 -10.54 6.83
CA TRP A 519 -14.20 -9.95 6.82
C TRP A 519 -15.10 -10.45 5.69
N PHE A 520 -14.49 -10.94 4.61
CA PHE A 520 -15.16 -11.17 3.34
C PHE A 520 -14.71 -12.49 2.71
N ALA A 521 -14.64 -13.58 3.50
CA ALA A 521 -14.32 -14.91 2.97
C ALA A 521 -15.24 -15.33 1.79
N GLY A 522 -16.49 -14.82 1.77
CA GLY A 522 -17.42 -14.98 0.64
C GLY A 522 -17.07 -14.20 -0.64
N PHE A 523 -16.13 -13.27 -0.58
CA PHE A 523 -15.61 -12.47 -1.70
C PHE A 523 -14.15 -12.80 -2.03
N SER A 524 -13.63 -13.93 -1.56
CA SER A 524 -12.26 -14.39 -1.86
C SER A 524 -11.93 -14.46 -3.35
N HIS A 525 -12.90 -14.66 -4.23
CA HIS A 525 -12.68 -14.60 -5.68
C HIS A 525 -12.15 -13.23 -6.14
N LEU A 526 -12.53 -12.13 -5.49
CA LEU A 526 -12.13 -10.75 -5.84
C LEU A 526 -10.62 -10.46 -5.71
N GLN A 527 -9.82 -11.34 -5.12
CA GLN A 527 -8.37 -11.13 -4.93
C GLN A 527 -7.49 -12.00 -5.85
N SER A 528 -8.11 -12.85 -6.67
CA SER A 528 -7.42 -13.78 -7.57
C SER A 528 -6.46 -13.08 -8.53
N ASP A 529 -6.91 -12.01 -9.20
CA ASP A 529 -6.10 -11.20 -10.12
C ASP A 529 -4.88 -10.58 -9.42
N SER A 530 -5.08 -10.04 -8.22
CA SER A 530 -4.01 -9.47 -7.39
C SER A 530 -2.99 -10.53 -6.95
N HIS A 531 -3.44 -11.71 -6.52
CA HIS A 531 -2.54 -12.83 -6.21
C HIS A 531 -1.81 -13.38 -7.46
N ALA A 532 -2.48 -13.43 -8.60
CA ALA A 532 -1.91 -13.87 -9.87
C ALA A 532 -0.84 -12.88 -10.37
N ALA A 533 -1.13 -11.59 -10.30
CA ALA A 533 -0.19 -10.52 -10.63
C ALA A 533 1.02 -10.54 -9.68
N TRP A 534 0.79 -10.70 -8.37
CA TRP A 534 1.86 -10.82 -7.38
C TRP A 534 2.77 -12.03 -7.66
N LEU A 535 2.19 -13.19 -7.96
CA LEU A 535 2.95 -14.41 -8.27
C LEU A 535 3.85 -14.23 -9.51
N ARG A 536 3.31 -13.66 -10.60
CA ARG A 536 4.07 -13.38 -11.83
C ARG A 536 5.20 -12.38 -11.59
N LEU A 537 4.94 -11.31 -10.84
CA LEU A 537 5.97 -10.32 -10.50
C LEU A 537 7.13 -10.94 -9.73
N GLU A 538 6.85 -11.81 -8.76
CA GLU A 538 7.90 -12.40 -7.94
C GLU A 538 8.72 -13.48 -8.67
N ARG A 539 8.10 -14.25 -9.55
CA ARG A 539 8.73 -15.48 -10.08
C ARG A 539 8.97 -15.52 -11.58
N GLU A 540 8.15 -14.82 -12.36
CA GLU A 540 8.31 -14.78 -13.82
C GLU A 540 9.12 -13.55 -14.24
N ILE A 541 8.75 -12.37 -13.75
CA ILE A 541 9.40 -11.12 -14.13
C ILE A 541 10.74 -10.94 -13.40
N GLY A 542 10.78 -11.28 -12.10
CA GLY A 542 11.95 -11.08 -11.27
C GLY A 542 12.20 -9.60 -10.96
N LEU A 543 11.92 -9.18 -9.74
CA LEU A 543 12.10 -7.78 -9.33
C LEU A 543 13.49 -7.58 -8.72
N PRO A 544 14.14 -6.43 -8.95
CA PRO A 544 15.44 -6.14 -8.37
C PRO A 544 15.39 -6.20 -6.85
N GLU A 545 16.50 -6.58 -6.22
CA GLU A 545 16.58 -6.54 -4.76
C GLU A 545 16.64 -5.08 -4.27
N ARG A 546 15.91 -4.79 -3.19
CA ARG A 546 16.03 -3.49 -2.52
C ARG A 546 17.30 -3.40 -1.71
N SER A 547 17.94 -2.24 -1.75
CA SER A 547 19.00 -1.88 -0.80
C SER A 547 18.45 -1.85 0.64
N TRP A 548 19.32 -2.04 1.63
CA TRP A 548 18.91 -2.02 3.04
C TRP A 548 18.32 -0.66 3.47
N LEU A 549 18.80 0.44 2.89
CA LEU A 549 18.30 1.80 3.16
C LEU A 549 16.87 1.97 2.64
N GLU A 550 16.58 1.51 1.42
CA GLU A 550 15.23 1.55 0.85
C GLU A 550 14.26 0.67 1.64
N ARG A 551 14.72 -0.50 2.10
CA ARG A 551 13.93 -1.34 3.02
C ARG A 551 13.62 -0.56 4.30
N LEU A 552 14.62 0.06 4.92
CA LEU A 552 14.44 0.83 6.15
C LEU A 552 13.50 2.02 5.96
N ALA A 553 13.65 2.77 4.87
CA ALA A 553 12.79 3.91 4.54
C ALA A 553 11.33 3.50 4.25
N ALA A 554 11.14 2.34 3.63
CA ALA A 554 9.83 1.74 3.41
C ALA A 554 9.20 1.22 4.71
N GLU A 555 10.00 0.84 5.71
CA GLU A 555 9.53 0.43 7.05
C GLU A 555 9.40 1.58 8.06
N ARG A 556 9.34 2.84 7.60
CA ARG A 556 9.29 4.01 8.50
C ARG A 556 8.15 4.00 9.52
N VAL A 557 6.99 3.42 9.19
CA VAL A 557 5.86 3.27 10.13
C VAL A 557 6.23 2.31 11.27
N LEU A 558 6.93 1.22 10.96
CA LEU A 558 7.43 0.29 11.96
C LEU A 558 8.48 0.97 12.84
N ILE A 559 9.40 1.72 12.25
CA ILE A 559 10.44 2.45 13.00
C ILE A 559 9.82 3.48 13.94
N ALA A 560 8.87 4.28 13.45
CA ALA A 560 8.15 5.25 14.27
C ALA A 560 7.37 4.58 15.40
N THR A 561 6.79 3.41 15.13
CA THR A 561 6.14 2.58 16.16
C THR A 561 7.16 2.14 17.20
N LEU A 562 8.28 1.53 16.82
CA LEU A 562 9.33 1.07 17.72
C LEU A 562 9.91 2.21 18.58
N LEU A 563 10.13 3.40 17.99
CA LEU A 563 10.56 4.59 18.73
C LEU A 563 9.51 5.05 19.74
N THR A 564 8.23 5.01 19.38
CA THR A 564 7.13 5.29 20.30
C THR A 564 7.12 4.30 21.47
N LEU A 565 7.34 3.02 21.20
CA LEU A 565 7.44 1.99 22.23
C LEU A 565 8.63 2.23 23.17
N LEU A 566 9.78 2.62 22.62
CA LEU A 566 10.97 2.97 23.40
C LEU A 566 10.68 4.12 24.36
N LEU A 567 9.98 5.17 23.90
CA LEU A 567 9.58 6.31 24.73
C LEU A 567 8.64 5.89 25.86
N VAL A 568 7.69 5.00 25.60
CA VAL A 568 6.79 4.44 26.63
C VAL A 568 7.56 3.65 27.68
N VAL A 569 8.51 2.80 27.27
CA VAL A 569 9.36 2.04 28.19
C VAL A 569 10.20 2.97 29.06
N LEU A 570 10.77 4.03 28.47
CA LEU A 570 11.54 5.04 29.20
C LEU A 570 10.67 5.78 30.23
N ALA A 571 9.44 6.16 29.87
CA ALA A 571 8.49 6.80 30.77
C ALA A 571 8.11 5.90 31.95
N LEU A 572 7.86 4.60 31.70
CA LEU A 572 7.54 3.62 32.74
C LEU A 572 8.71 3.35 33.68
N ARG A 573 9.94 3.28 33.15
CA ARG A 573 11.16 3.09 33.96
C ARG A 573 11.49 4.30 34.82
N ALA A 574 11.21 5.51 34.33
CA ALA A 574 11.44 6.74 35.08
C ALA A 574 10.52 6.87 36.31
N ALA A 575 9.40 6.14 36.35
CA ALA A 575 8.41 6.22 37.42
C ALA A 575 8.68 5.24 38.57
N PRO A 576 8.53 5.67 39.84
CA PRO A 576 8.62 4.78 40.99
C PRO A 576 7.45 3.78 41.03
N SER A 577 7.74 2.53 41.41
CA SER A 577 6.71 1.51 41.65
C SER A 577 5.98 1.76 42.97
N ARG A 578 4.76 1.24 43.12
CA ARG A 578 4.00 1.35 44.38
C ARG A 578 4.79 0.76 45.56
N ALA A 579 5.51 -0.35 45.34
CA ALA A 579 6.36 -0.95 46.36
C ALA A 579 7.47 -0.01 46.84
N ALA A 580 8.11 0.75 45.94
CA ALA A 580 9.17 1.71 46.31
C ALA A 580 8.64 2.89 47.15
N LEU A 581 7.38 3.28 46.94
CA LEU A 581 6.72 4.36 47.69
C LEU A 581 6.25 3.90 49.08
N VAL A 582 5.87 2.63 49.23
CA VAL A 582 5.49 2.06 50.54
C VAL A 582 6.70 1.92 51.47
N TYR A 583 7.89 1.63 50.94
CA TYR A 583 9.13 1.50 51.72
C TYR A 583 9.78 2.83 52.13
N THR A 584 9.40 3.95 51.51
CA THR A 584 9.99 5.28 51.79
C THR A 584 9.17 6.13 52.76
N GLN A 585 8.02 5.63 53.24
CA GLN A 585 7.36 6.28 54.37
C GLN A 585 8.16 5.99 55.65
N PRO A 586 8.72 7.02 56.33
CA PRO A 586 9.38 6.80 57.61
C PRO A 586 8.34 6.19 58.56
N SER A 587 8.67 5.04 59.14
CA SER A 587 7.87 4.44 60.21
C SER A 587 7.57 5.53 61.22
N ALA A 588 6.29 5.85 61.38
CA ALA A 588 5.84 6.85 62.33
C ALA A 588 6.53 6.57 63.68
N PRO A 589 7.16 7.58 64.32
CA PRO A 589 7.76 7.35 65.62
C PRO A 589 6.67 6.79 66.54
N CYS A 590 6.87 5.56 67.04
CA CYS A 590 5.99 4.98 68.02
C CYS A 590 5.86 5.98 69.17
N SER A 591 4.69 6.60 69.29
CA SER A 591 4.37 7.44 70.44
C SER A 591 4.61 6.60 71.69
N PRO A 592 5.39 7.09 72.67
CA PRO A 592 5.60 6.34 73.91
C PRO A 592 4.26 6.14 74.59
N SER A 593 3.92 4.88 74.88
CA SER A 593 2.73 4.50 75.62
C SER A 593 2.77 5.16 77.00
N SER A 594 1.91 6.15 77.23
CA SER A 594 1.63 6.66 78.57
C SER A 594 0.76 5.63 79.30
N THR A 595 1.39 4.79 80.11
CA THR A 595 0.73 4.04 81.19
C THR A 595 0.42 5.00 82.33
N THR A 596 -0.86 5.10 82.69
CA THR A 596 -1.33 5.45 84.04
C THR A 596 -2.33 4.39 84.47
#